data_AF-A0A0P7GP69-F1
#
_entry.id   AF-A0A0P7GP69-F1
#
_cell.length_a   1.000
_cell.length_b   1.000
_cell.length_c   1.000
_cell.angle_alpha   90.00
_cell.angle_beta   90.00
_cell.angle_gamma   90.00
#
_symmetry.space_group_name_H-M   'P 1'
#
loop_
_entity.id
_entity.type
_entity.pdbx_description
1 polymer ?
#
loop_
_entity_poly.entity_id
_entity_poly.type
_entity_poly.pdbx_seq_one_letter_code
_entity_poly.pdbx_strand_id
1 'polypeptide(L)'
;MLWIRYITTRHDRRGEGIGARLAAFVAEHAAEQGYRRCRIAVNNPFAYHALYKAGFVFTGRETGLAELVLERPGQRDAATYQCGLDTFRTDEDRDLSDDERAFLDRHEGDGAPDLVGAPRDGADGARGGGTTDLPEP
;
A
#
# COMPACT_ATOMS: atom_id res chain seq x y z
N MET A 1 10.61 14.03 2.06
CA MET A 1 9.74 13.13 1.28
C MET A 1 10.43 11.79 1.21
N LEU A 2 9.72 10.69 1.48
CA LEU A 2 10.26 9.32 1.43
C LEU A 2 9.77 8.64 0.14
N TRP A 3 10.64 7.83 -0.47
CA TRP A 3 10.29 6.97 -1.61
C TRP A 3 10.52 5.51 -1.23
N ILE A 4 9.45 4.73 -1.31
CA ILE A 4 9.53 3.28 -1.22
C ILE A 4 9.91 2.78 -2.60
N ARG A 5 11.02 2.05 -2.71
CA ARG A 5 11.49 1.54 -4.00
C ARG A 5 10.74 0.29 -4.45
N TYR A 6 10.49 -0.62 -3.52
CA TYR A 6 9.74 -1.85 -3.77
C TYR A 6 9.11 -2.34 -2.46
N ILE A 7 7.96 -2.99 -2.58
CA ILE A 7 7.37 -3.83 -1.56
C ILE A 7 7.19 -5.20 -2.19
N THR A 8 7.75 -6.21 -1.56
CA THR A 8 7.64 -7.59 -2.02
C THR A 8 7.01 -8.43 -0.92
N THR A 9 6.20 -9.39 -1.34
CA THR A 9 5.61 -10.41 -0.46
C THR A 9 6.05 -11.78 -0.96
N ARG A 10 6.15 -12.73 -0.04
CA ARG A 10 6.45 -14.12 -0.40
C ARG A 10 5.37 -14.65 -1.35
N HIS A 11 5.79 -15.37 -2.38
CA HIS A 11 4.92 -15.75 -3.50
C HIS A 11 3.66 -16.51 -3.06
N ASP A 12 3.83 -17.49 -2.17
CA ASP A 12 2.77 -18.32 -1.57
C ASP A 12 1.83 -17.57 -0.61
N ARG A 13 2.12 -16.30 -0.31
CA ARG A 13 1.31 -15.44 0.56
C ARG A 13 0.71 -14.23 -0.16
N ARG A 14 0.80 -14.21 -1.49
CA ARG A 14 0.15 -13.19 -2.31
C ARG A 14 -1.37 -13.32 -2.15
N GLY A 15 -2.08 -12.19 -2.19
CA GLY A 15 -3.54 -12.16 -1.98
C GLY A 15 -3.98 -12.08 -0.52
N GLU A 16 -3.12 -12.39 0.46
CA GLU A 16 -3.45 -12.28 1.91
C GLU A 16 -3.48 -10.83 2.46
N GLY A 17 -3.32 -9.81 1.59
CA GLY A 17 -3.31 -8.41 1.99
C GLY A 17 -2.04 -7.91 2.70
N ILE A 18 -0.99 -8.74 2.80
CA ILE A 18 0.27 -8.42 3.49
C ILE A 18 0.94 -7.15 2.90
N GLY A 19 0.99 -7.04 1.57
CA GLY A 19 1.64 -5.90 0.91
C GLY A 19 1.00 -4.56 1.26
N ALA A 20 -0.34 -4.49 1.30
CA ALA A 20 -1.08 -3.29 1.69
C ALA A 20 -0.82 -2.93 3.16
N ARG A 21 -0.83 -3.92 4.06
CA ARG A 21 -0.55 -3.71 5.49
C ARG A 21 0.89 -3.23 5.73
N LEU A 22 1.86 -3.79 5.01
CA LEU A 22 3.25 -3.35 5.09
C LEU A 22 3.43 -1.93 4.55
N ALA A 23 2.76 -1.58 3.44
CA ALA A 23 2.77 -0.20 2.93
C ALA A 23 2.17 0.80 3.93
N ALA A 24 1.06 0.42 4.58
CA ALA A 24 0.42 1.25 5.61
C ALA A 24 1.37 1.49 6.80
N PHE A 25 2.01 0.42 7.29
CA PHE A 25 3.02 0.48 8.35
C PHE A 25 4.19 1.39 8.02
N VAL A 26 4.82 1.20 6.85
CA VAL A 26 5.98 2.00 6.43
C VAL A 26 5.60 3.47 6.33
N ALA A 27 4.43 3.80 5.79
CA ALA A 27 3.99 5.18 5.65
C ALA A 27 3.61 5.84 6.98
N GLU A 28 3.03 5.09 7.93
CA GLU A 28 2.79 5.58 9.29
C GLU A 28 4.11 5.85 10.02
N HIS A 29 5.04 4.89 9.97
CA HIS A 29 6.35 5.07 10.57
C HIS A 29 7.13 6.23 9.92
N ALA A 30 7.04 6.42 8.61
CA ALA A 30 7.63 7.56 7.94
C ALA A 30 7.05 8.89 8.46
N ALA A 31 5.74 8.97 8.68
CA ALA A 31 5.12 10.16 9.25
C ALA A 31 5.61 10.45 10.68
N GLU A 32 5.74 9.42 11.52
CA GLU A 32 6.30 9.52 12.87
C GLU A 32 7.75 10.02 12.88
N GLN A 33 8.55 9.61 11.89
CA GLN A 33 9.92 10.09 11.70
C GLN A 33 10.00 11.49 11.04
N GLY A 34 8.86 12.17 10.84
CA GLY A 34 8.80 13.54 10.32
C GLY A 34 8.77 13.67 8.80
N TYR A 35 8.62 12.57 8.06
CA TYR A 35 8.42 12.64 6.61
C TYR A 35 7.00 13.11 6.29
N ARG A 36 6.88 14.28 5.65
CA ARG A 36 5.57 14.86 5.27
C ARG A 36 4.80 14.09 4.20
N ARG A 37 5.50 13.31 3.37
CA ARG A 37 4.96 12.59 2.20
C ARG A 37 5.74 11.32 1.95
N CYS A 38 5.03 10.26 1.59
CA CYS A 38 5.57 8.97 1.17
C CYS A 38 5.08 8.66 -0.26
N ARG A 39 5.99 8.21 -1.13
CA ARG A 39 5.70 7.86 -2.52
C ARG A 39 6.15 6.46 -2.88
N ILE A 40 5.52 5.91 -3.90
CA ILE A 40 5.88 4.64 -4.52
C ILE A 40 5.37 4.64 -5.96
N ALA A 41 6.11 4.00 -6.85
CA ALA A 41 5.70 3.75 -8.22
C ALA A 41 5.38 2.26 -8.40
N VAL A 42 4.28 1.93 -9.08
CA VAL A 42 3.83 0.55 -9.28
C VAL A 42 3.45 0.31 -10.73
N ASN A 43 3.80 -0.86 -11.26
CA ASN A 43 3.62 -1.19 -12.67
C ASN A 43 2.49 -2.20 -12.95
N ASN A 44 1.77 -2.65 -11.91
CA ASN A 44 0.69 -3.63 -12.06
C ASN A 44 -0.56 -3.21 -11.27
N PRO A 45 -1.76 -3.58 -11.74
CA PRO A 45 -3.03 -3.16 -11.14
C PRO A 45 -3.26 -3.74 -9.74
N PHE A 46 -2.73 -4.92 -9.43
CA PHE A 46 -2.85 -5.50 -8.09
C PHE A 46 -2.13 -4.65 -7.04
N ALA A 47 -0.90 -4.24 -7.33
CA ALA A 47 -0.12 -3.36 -6.46
C ALA A 47 -0.77 -1.98 -6.35
N TYR A 48 -1.25 -1.42 -7.45
CA TYR A 48 -2.02 -0.17 -7.45
C TYR A 48 -3.20 -0.23 -6.48
N HIS A 49 -4.04 -1.25 -6.61
CA HIS A 49 -5.20 -1.44 -5.74
C HIS A 49 -4.81 -1.68 -4.27
N ALA A 50 -3.77 -2.48 -4.02
CA ALA A 50 -3.25 -2.72 -2.67
C ALA A 50 -2.72 -1.44 -2.02
N LEU A 51 -2.11 -0.54 -2.79
CA LEU A 51 -1.60 0.74 -2.29
C LEU A 51 -2.74 1.72 -1.98
N TYR A 52 -3.84 1.69 -2.75
CA TYR A 52 -5.07 2.40 -2.37
C TYR A 52 -5.63 1.93 -1.03
N LYS A 53 -5.63 0.61 -0.75
CA LYS A 53 -5.98 0.07 0.57
C LYS A 53 -5.06 0.61 1.68
N ALA A 54 -3.79 0.85 1.38
CA ALA A 54 -2.83 1.44 2.33
C ALA A 54 -2.93 2.97 2.47
N GLY A 55 -3.88 3.61 1.77
CA GLY A 55 -4.11 5.05 1.81
C GLY A 55 -3.21 5.87 0.89
N PHE A 56 -2.50 5.24 -0.04
CA PHE A 56 -1.84 5.95 -1.14
C PHE A 56 -2.86 6.29 -2.24
N VAL A 57 -2.61 7.36 -2.97
CA VAL A 57 -3.49 7.86 -4.02
C VAL A 57 -2.69 8.13 -5.28
N PHE A 58 -3.27 7.80 -6.44
CA PHE A 58 -2.68 8.11 -7.74
C PHE A 58 -2.47 9.61 -7.91
N THR A 59 -1.27 9.98 -8.37
CA THR A 59 -0.91 11.39 -8.53
C THR A 59 -1.21 11.94 -9.92
N GLY A 60 -1.77 11.13 -10.82
CA GLY A 60 -1.90 11.45 -12.25
C GLY A 60 -0.58 11.40 -13.01
N ARG A 61 0.49 10.86 -12.40
CA ARG A 61 1.83 10.81 -12.99
C ARG A 61 2.27 9.38 -13.20
N GLU A 62 2.92 9.16 -14.32
CA GLU A 62 3.64 7.94 -14.64
C GLU A 62 5.14 8.22 -14.65
N THR A 63 5.94 7.27 -14.21
CA THR A 63 7.38 7.22 -14.49
C THR A 63 7.62 6.39 -15.74
N GLY A 64 8.85 6.45 -16.29
CA GLY A 64 9.24 5.54 -17.36
C GLY A 64 9.09 4.07 -16.94
N LEU A 65 8.84 3.18 -17.90
CA LEU A 65 8.44 1.77 -17.71
C LEU A 65 7.01 1.58 -17.15
N ALA A 66 6.11 2.50 -17.47
CA ALA A 66 4.69 2.32 -17.19
C ALA A 66 4.41 2.17 -15.66
N GLU A 67 5.18 2.84 -14.80
CA GLU A 67 4.89 2.80 -13.36
C GLU A 67 4.02 4.01 -12.98
N LEU A 68 2.87 3.77 -12.36
CA LEU A 68 2.01 4.82 -11.84
C LEU A 68 2.55 5.27 -10.48
N VAL A 69 2.66 6.58 -10.27
CA VAL A 69 3.12 7.15 -9.00
C VAL A 69 1.95 7.39 -8.07
N LEU A 70 2.02 6.79 -6.88
CA LEU A 70 1.08 7.04 -5.79
C LEU A 70 1.76 7.75 -4.62
N GLU A 71 1.00 8.58 -3.90
CA GLU A 71 1.46 9.37 -2.76
C GLU A 71 0.50 9.22 -1.56
N ARG A 72 1.06 9.26 -0.34
CA ARG A 72 0.32 9.42 0.92
C ARG A 72 0.94 10.59 1.71
N PRO A 73 0.13 11.49 2.30
CA PRO A 73 -1.34 11.57 2.22
C PRO A 73 -1.84 12.05 0.85
N GLY A 74 -3.10 11.73 0.52
CA GLY A 74 -3.81 12.17 -0.69
C GLY A 74 -5.32 12.01 -0.55
N GLN A 75 -6.11 12.64 -1.44
CA GLN A 75 -7.57 12.55 -1.44
C GLN A 75 -8.04 11.30 -2.18
N ARG A 76 -8.88 10.48 -1.53
CA ARG A 76 -9.27 9.15 -2.04
C ARG A 76 -10.63 9.22 -2.76
N ASP A 77 -10.70 9.93 -3.88
CA ASP A 77 -11.91 9.96 -4.70
C ASP A 77 -11.95 8.81 -5.73
N ALA A 78 -13.17 8.39 -6.07
CA ALA A 78 -13.40 7.27 -6.98
C ALA A 78 -12.92 7.56 -8.41
N ALA A 79 -13.02 8.80 -8.87
CA ALA A 79 -12.62 9.18 -10.22
C ALA A 79 -11.10 9.05 -10.42
N THR A 80 -10.30 9.51 -9.46
CA THR A 80 -8.84 9.37 -9.46
C THR A 80 -8.42 7.90 -9.34
N TYR A 81 -9.15 7.12 -8.54
CA TYR A 81 -8.94 5.67 -8.46
C TYR A 81 -9.17 4.98 -9.81
N GLN A 82 -10.31 5.24 -10.46
CA GLN A 82 -10.65 4.67 -11.76
C GLN A 82 -9.68 5.13 -12.86
N CYS A 83 -9.29 6.42 -12.87
CA CYS A 83 -8.34 6.95 -13.84
C CYS A 83 -7.02 6.17 -13.87
N GLY A 84 -6.48 5.79 -12.70
CA GLY A 84 -5.27 4.96 -12.68
C GLY A 84 -5.50 3.50 -13.08
N LEU A 85 -6.70 2.93 -12.87
CA LEU A 85 -7.04 1.62 -13.44
C LEU A 85 -7.14 1.68 -14.97
N ASP A 86 -7.75 2.75 -15.50
CA ASP A 86 -7.88 2.98 -16.94
C ASP A 86 -6.52 3.12 -17.62
N THR A 87 -5.54 3.77 -16.97
CA THR A 87 -4.16 3.82 -17.48
C THR A 87 -3.59 2.41 -17.75
N PHE A 88 -3.87 1.42 -16.89
CA PHE A 88 -3.44 0.04 -17.16
C PHE A 88 -4.20 -0.59 -18.33
N ARG A 89 -5.47 -0.23 -18.55
CA ARG A 89 -6.31 -0.77 -19.64
C ARG A 89 -5.91 -0.22 -21.01
N THR A 90 -5.56 1.07 -21.08
CA THR A 90 -5.38 1.79 -22.35
C THR A 90 -3.95 1.76 -22.88
N ASP A 91 -2.98 1.39 -22.06
CA ASP A 91 -1.58 1.36 -22.44
C ASP A 91 -1.26 0.07 -23.24
N GLU A 92 -1.19 0.21 -24.56
CA GLU A 92 -0.97 -0.91 -25.50
C GLU A 92 0.41 -1.56 -25.36
N ASP A 93 1.39 -0.86 -24.77
CA ASP A 93 2.74 -1.40 -24.55
C ASP A 93 2.79 -2.33 -23.32
N ARG A 94 1.71 -2.42 -22.53
CA ARG A 94 1.62 -3.32 -21.37
C ARG A 94 1.14 -4.70 -21.77
N ASP A 95 2.02 -5.68 -21.57
CA ASP A 95 1.66 -7.08 -21.60
C ASP A 95 0.98 -7.49 -20.28
N LEU A 96 -0.32 -7.24 -20.18
CA LEU A 96 -1.13 -7.70 -19.05
C LEU A 96 -1.33 -9.21 -19.10
N SER A 97 -1.25 -9.87 -17.95
CA SER A 97 -1.72 -11.24 -17.80
C SER A 97 -3.25 -11.35 -17.84
N ASP A 98 -3.78 -12.56 -18.06
CA ASP A 98 -5.23 -12.82 -17.99
C ASP A 98 -5.83 -12.44 -16.64
N ASP A 99 -5.11 -12.72 -15.56
CA ASP A 99 -5.54 -12.38 -14.20
C ASP A 99 -5.62 -10.87 -13.98
N GLU A 100 -4.69 -10.10 -14.57
CA GLU A 100 -4.69 -8.63 -14.50
C GLU A 100 -5.85 -8.03 -15.30
N ARG A 101 -6.11 -8.53 -16.51
CA ARG A 101 -7.29 -8.14 -17.30
C ARG A 101 -8.58 -8.42 -16.54
N ALA A 102 -8.75 -9.66 -16.07
CA ALA A 102 -9.93 -10.04 -15.31
C ALA A 102 -10.07 -9.25 -14.00
N PHE A 103 -8.95 -8.86 -13.38
CA PHE A 103 -8.97 -7.98 -12.20
C PHE A 103 -9.46 -6.57 -12.55
N LEU A 104 -8.97 -5.99 -13.65
CA LEU A 104 -9.40 -4.68 -14.12
C LEU A 104 -10.89 -4.70 -14.45
N ASP A 105 -11.38 -5.69 -15.19
CA ASP A 105 -12.80 -5.81 -15.55
C ASP A 105 -13.69 -5.89 -14.31
N ARG A 106 -13.29 -6.68 -13.31
CA ARG A 106 -14.04 -6.81 -12.05
C ARG A 106 -14.16 -5.51 -11.24
N HIS A 107 -13.23 -4.57 -11.40
CA HIS A 107 -13.20 -3.32 -10.63
C HIS A 107 -13.56 -2.09 -11.49
N GLU A 108 -14.13 -2.29 -12.66
CA GLU A 108 -14.64 -1.19 -13.48
C GLU A 108 -15.82 -0.50 -12.78
N GLY A 109 -15.75 0.83 -12.66
CA GLY A 109 -16.81 1.62 -12.02
C GLY A 109 -16.83 1.58 -10.48
N ASP A 110 -15.99 0.76 -9.85
CA ASP A 110 -15.87 0.69 -8.39
C ASP A 110 -15.35 1.99 -7.76
N GLY A 111 -15.71 2.22 -6.50
CA GLY A 111 -15.08 3.24 -5.67
C GLY A 111 -13.67 2.86 -5.19
N ALA A 112 -12.96 3.84 -4.61
CA ALA A 112 -11.71 3.55 -3.91
C ALA A 112 -11.95 2.53 -2.77
N PRO A 113 -11.11 1.50 -2.62
CA PRO A 113 -11.36 0.41 -1.66
C PRO A 113 -11.31 0.89 -0.20
N ASP A 114 -11.73 0.07 0.75
CA ASP A 114 -11.57 0.39 2.18
C ASP A 114 -10.09 0.41 2.60
N LEU A 115 -9.80 1.21 3.63
CA LEU A 115 -8.46 1.30 4.19
C LEU A 115 -8.13 0.06 5.03
N VAL A 116 -6.89 -0.41 4.92
CA VAL A 116 -6.30 -1.38 5.85
C VAL A 116 -5.48 -0.65 6.90
N GLY A 117 -5.61 -1.08 8.15
CA GLY A 117 -4.74 -0.60 9.21
C GLY A 117 -3.32 -1.18 9.10
N ALA A 118 -2.32 -0.44 9.57
CA ALA A 118 -1.01 -1.00 9.83
C ALA A 118 -1.11 -2.12 10.87
N PRO A 119 -0.28 -3.18 10.77
CA PRO A 119 -0.06 -4.09 11.88
C PRO A 119 0.38 -3.26 13.10
N ARG A 120 -0.28 -3.48 14.24
CA ARG A 120 0.19 -2.95 15.52
C ARG A 120 1.36 -3.80 15.99
N ASP A 121 2.41 -3.17 16.51
CA ASP A 121 3.47 -3.90 17.19
C ASP A 121 2.85 -4.78 18.27
N GLY A 122 3.23 -6.06 18.30
CA GLY A 122 2.74 -7.06 19.25
C GLY A 122 3.21 -6.85 20.68
N ALA A 123 3.34 -5.60 21.14
CA ALA A 123 3.84 -5.24 22.47
C ALA A 123 2.75 -5.28 23.57
N ASP A 124 1.72 -6.11 23.41
CA ASP A 124 0.73 -6.41 24.47
C ASP A 124 0.96 -7.79 25.11
N GLY A 125 2.20 -8.31 25.00
CA GLY A 125 2.55 -9.66 25.44
C GLY A 125 3.91 -9.78 26.12
N ALA A 126 4.39 -8.77 26.87
CA ALA A 126 5.47 -8.93 27.86
C ALA A 126 5.78 -7.63 28.64
N ARG A 127 4.85 -7.15 29.46
CA ARG A 127 5.20 -6.41 30.69
C ARG A 127 4.34 -6.90 31.85
N GLY A 128 4.42 -8.20 32.11
CA GLY A 128 4.04 -8.75 33.41
C GLY A 128 5.01 -8.21 34.46
N GLY A 129 4.49 -7.46 35.43
CA GLY A 129 5.25 -6.89 36.53
C GLY A 129 6.03 -7.97 37.29
N GLY A 130 7.33 -7.73 37.43
CA GLY A 130 8.22 -8.48 38.31
C GLY A 130 9.01 -7.50 39.16
N THR A 131 8.32 -6.77 40.04
CA THR A 131 8.99 -6.20 41.22
C THR A 131 8.98 -7.28 42.28
N THR A 132 9.98 -8.16 42.26
CA THR A 132 10.29 -8.97 43.42
C THR A 132 11.16 -8.11 44.32
N ASP A 133 10.52 -7.63 45.38
CA ASP A 133 11.13 -7.01 46.55
C ASP A 133 12.27 -7.91 47.08
N LEU A 134 13.47 -7.35 47.18
CA LEU A 134 14.60 -7.94 47.87
C LEU A 134 14.53 -7.46 49.32
N PRO A 135 14.40 -8.34 50.32
CA PRO A 135 14.72 -7.94 51.68
C PRO A 135 16.24 -8.04 51.89
N GLU A 136 16.86 -6.91 52.20
CA GLU A 136 18.15 -6.84 52.93
C GLU A 136 17.93 -6.13 54.28
N PRO A 137 18.80 -6.30 55.29
CA PRO A 137 19.91 -7.26 55.45
C PRO A 137 19.70 -8.29 56.58
#